data_AF-M2RBR4-F1
#
_entry.id   AF-M2RBR4-F1
#
_cell.length_a   1.000
_cell.length_b   1.000
_cell.length_c   1.000
_cell.angle_alpha   90.00
_cell.angle_beta   90.00
_cell.angle_gamma   90.00
#
_symmetry.space_group_name_H-M   'P 1'
#
loop_
_entity.id
_entity.type
_entity.pdbx_description
1 polymer ?
#
loop_
_entity_poly.entity_id
_entity_poly.type
_entity_poly.pdbx_seq_one_letter_code
_entity_poly.pdbx_strand_id
1 'polypeptide(L)'
;MVVALLVTAAFAAQASASLQNLLSPPTTFPNISACVSQPLVYSCENTTAIADTCCSPTPGGLVLQTQFWDTYTGLEHEGQLLPKGSWGIHGLWPDNCDGSFDQYCDFSRQFDPDPSPAVLPDGTTIPPYKGPGVDTFIQEFGRPDLLDYMNKYWINQGAPNRDFWAHEFSKHATCTSTFDIACYGPDYKKHQDVVDFYLAVVRAFQKYPTYNMLAASGISPSNKTTYTLDQLQTALKAQTGSIPYLGCGGKNGTILQEVWYFNHVLGTEQFGQLKGLDSTTESTCSTTEGIWYYERTPTSERNVFDLL
;
A
#
# COMPACT_ATOMS: atom_id res chain seq x y z
N MET A 1 -0.17 -72.38 10.74
CA MET A 1 1.10 -71.83 10.23
C MET A 1 0.97 -71.67 8.72
N VAL A 2 1.29 -70.60 8.02
CA VAL A 2 1.89 -69.28 8.29
C VAL A 2 1.57 -68.44 7.03
N VAL A 3 1.00 -67.25 7.23
CA VAL A 3 1.31 -65.95 6.58
C VAL A 3 1.15 -65.75 5.06
N ALA A 4 0.27 -64.79 4.76
CA ALA A 4 0.21 -63.74 3.74
C ALA A 4 1.34 -63.57 2.69
N LEU A 5 0.96 -63.02 1.52
CA LEU A 5 1.48 -61.73 1.02
C LEU A 5 0.64 -61.24 -0.19
N LEU A 6 -0.21 -60.24 0.07
CA LEU A 6 -0.72 -59.28 -0.91
C LEU A 6 0.25 -58.09 -0.94
N VAL A 7 0.95 -57.89 -2.05
CA VAL A 7 1.88 -56.77 -2.32
C VAL A 7 1.84 -56.57 -3.84
N THR A 8 1.57 -55.42 -4.45
CA THR A 8 1.36 -54.02 -4.05
C THR A 8 0.79 -53.31 -5.28
N ALA A 9 -0.29 -52.53 -5.10
CA ALA A 9 -0.63 -51.45 -6.01
C ALA A 9 -0.74 -50.17 -5.16
N ALA A 10 0.31 -49.36 -5.14
CA ALA A 10 0.27 -47.95 -4.69
C ALA A 10 1.66 -47.31 -4.81
N PHE A 11 2.01 -46.79 -5.99
CA PHE A 11 3.02 -45.74 -6.10
C PHE A 11 2.59 -44.73 -7.18
N ALA A 12 1.54 -43.97 -6.87
CA ALA A 12 1.16 -42.79 -7.64
C ALA A 12 0.40 -41.79 -6.75
N ALA A 13 1.00 -41.36 -5.64
CA ALA A 13 0.39 -40.35 -4.77
C ALA A 13 1.42 -39.45 -4.04
N GLN A 14 2.65 -39.30 -4.53
CA GLN A 14 3.65 -38.42 -3.91
C GLN A 14 4.21 -37.31 -4.82
N ALA A 15 3.80 -37.23 -6.10
CA ALA A 15 4.29 -36.20 -7.01
C ALA A 15 3.47 -34.89 -6.99
N SER A 16 2.26 -34.89 -6.45
CA SER A 16 1.36 -33.72 -6.49
C SER A 16 1.64 -32.65 -5.43
N ALA A 17 2.15 -33.03 -4.25
CA ALA A 17 2.49 -32.07 -3.19
C ALA A 17 3.77 -31.26 -3.48
N SER A 18 4.68 -31.79 -4.29
CA SER A 18 5.95 -31.12 -4.65
C SER A 18 5.76 -30.05 -5.74
N LEU A 19 4.75 -30.16 -6.60
CA LEU A 19 4.46 -29.17 -7.66
C LEU A 19 3.67 -27.97 -7.14
N GLN A 20 2.83 -28.13 -6.11
CA GLN A 20 2.08 -27.02 -5.52
C GLN A 20 2.99 -26.04 -4.75
N ASN A 21 4.02 -26.54 -4.06
CA ASN A 21 5.04 -25.69 -3.42
C ASN A 21 5.98 -24.98 -4.41
N LEU A 22 5.99 -25.38 -5.69
CA LEU A 22 6.75 -24.71 -6.76
C LEU A 22 5.92 -23.63 -7.48
N LEU A 23 4.62 -23.52 -7.21
CA LEU A 23 3.69 -22.61 -7.89
C LEU A 23 3.17 -21.47 -7.01
N SER A 24 3.30 -21.58 -5.68
CA SER A 24 2.93 -20.50 -4.77
C SER A 24 4.07 -19.48 -4.67
N PRO A 25 3.80 -18.18 -4.84
CA PRO A 25 4.81 -17.15 -4.64
C PRO A 25 5.41 -17.25 -3.23
N PRO A 26 6.73 -17.03 -3.08
CA PRO A 26 7.37 -17.08 -1.77
C PRO A 26 6.73 -16.05 -0.83
N THR A 27 6.23 -16.52 0.31
CA THR A 27 5.75 -15.64 1.36
C THR A 27 6.92 -15.17 2.21
N THR A 28 6.92 -13.89 2.52
CA THR A 28 7.83 -13.25 3.46
C THR A 28 7.00 -12.52 4.51
N PHE A 29 7.49 -12.51 5.75
CA PHE A 29 6.90 -11.84 6.90
C PHE A 29 7.98 -11.58 7.96
N PRO A 30 7.80 -10.56 8.83
CA PRO A 30 8.66 -10.35 9.98
C PRO A 30 8.53 -11.50 10.99
N ASN A 31 9.53 -11.67 11.85
CA ASN A 31 9.51 -12.65 12.92
C ASN A 31 8.62 -12.17 14.09
N ILE A 32 7.34 -12.53 14.04
CA ILE A 32 6.36 -12.15 15.07
C ILE A 32 6.30 -13.11 16.27
N SER A 33 7.25 -14.04 16.43
CA SER A 33 7.23 -14.96 17.58
C SER A 33 7.30 -14.23 18.93
N ALA A 34 8.02 -13.11 18.99
CA ALA A 34 8.09 -12.23 20.16
C ALA A 34 6.75 -11.56 20.49
N CYS A 35 5.82 -11.48 19.53
CA CYS A 35 4.53 -10.84 19.68
C CYS A 35 3.47 -11.71 20.33
N VAL A 36 3.68 -13.03 20.43
CA VAL A 36 2.70 -13.98 20.99
C VAL A 36 2.38 -13.67 22.45
N SER A 37 3.33 -13.13 23.21
CA SER A 37 3.14 -12.74 24.61
C SER A 37 2.73 -11.27 24.78
N GLN A 38 2.62 -10.50 23.70
CA GLN A 38 2.25 -9.09 23.75
C GLN A 38 0.73 -8.93 23.74
N PRO A 39 0.19 -7.90 24.39
CA PRO A 39 -1.25 -7.64 24.35
C PRO A 39 -1.66 -7.25 22.92
N LEU A 40 -2.75 -7.84 22.44
CA LEU A 40 -3.36 -7.50 21.16
C LEU A 40 -4.13 -6.19 21.29
N VAL A 41 -3.48 -5.09 20.96
CA VAL A 41 -4.06 -3.74 20.98
C VAL A 41 -3.81 -3.09 19.63
N TYR A 42 -4.77 -2.28 19.19
CA TYR A 42 -4.57 -1.41 18.04
C TYR A 42 -3.50 -0.36 18.34
N SER A 43 -2.66 -0.06 17.35
CA SER A 43 -1.73 1.07 17.42
C SER A 43 -2.48 2.36 17.79
N CYS A 44 -1.80 3.28 18.46
CA CYS A 44 -2.38 4.53 19.01
C CYS A 44 -3.54 4.38 20.04
N GLU A 45 -4.02 3.17 20.32
CA GLU A 45 -5.03 2.90 21.36
C GLU A 45 -4.41 2.31 22.64
N ASN A 46 -3.12 1.92 22.58
CA ASN A 46 -2.41 1.40 23.73
C ASN A 46 -2.11 2.52 24.73
N THR A 47 -2.57 2.34 25.97
CA THR A 47 -2.31 3.26 27.09
C THR A 47 -1.08 2.86 27.92
N THR A 48 -0.44 1.74 27.56
CA THR A 48 0.79 1.23 28.18
C THR A 48 1.96 1.32 27.21
N ALA A 49 3.18 1.40 27.72
CA ALA A 49 4.38 1.40 26.89
C ALA A 49 4.48 0.10 26.07
N ILE A 50 4.75 0.23 24.77
CA ILE A 50 4.97 -0.91 23.87
C ILE A 50 6.34 -1.48 24.19
N ALA A 51 6.37 -2.73 24.68
CA ALA A 51 7.60 -3.39 25.09
C ALA A 51 8.45 -3.86 23.89
N ASP A 52 7.79 -4.20 22.79
CA ASP A 52 8.43 -4.67 21.56
C ASP A 52 7.80 -3.95 20.36
N THR A 53 8.59 -3.05 19.75
CA THR A 53 8.16 -2.22 18.62
C THR A 53 8.02 -3.01 17.32
N CYS A 54 8.45 -4.27 17.27
CA CYS A 54 8.17 -5.17 16.16
C CYS A 54 6.73 -5.69 16.15
N CYS A 55 5.98 -5.50 17.23
CA CYS A 55 4.64 -6.04 17.41
C CYS A 55 3.52 -5.02 17.22
N SER A 56 3.86 -3.74 17.10
CA SER A 56 2.93 -2.65 16.82
C SER A 56 3.70 -1.47 16.24
N PRO A 57 3.22 -0.81 15.17
CA PRO A 57 3.90 0.33 14.57
C PRO A 57 4.10 1.46 15.58
N THR A 58 5.37 1.78 15.86
CA THR A 58 5.78 2.81 16.83
C THR A 58 7.18 3.36 16.54
N PRO A 59 7.34 4.65 16.19
CA PRO A 59 6.29 5.62 15.83
C PRO A 59 5.52 5.19 14.57
N GLY A 60 4.53 5.97 14.14
CA GLY A 60 3.80 5.65 12.91
C GLY A 60 2.51 4.83 13.08
N GLY A 61 1.89 4.89 14.26
CA GLY A 61 0.73 4.06 14.58
C GLY A 61 -0.58 4.46 13.88
N LEU A 62 -0.67 5.64 13.29
CA LEU A 62 -1.81 6.08 12.48
C LEU A 62 -1.47 5.81 11.00
N VAL A 63 -1.98 4.71 10.46
CA VAL A 63 -1.57 4.24 9.13
C VAL A 63 -2.59 4.64 8.07
N LEU A 64 -2.14 5.43 7.09
CA LEU A 64 -2.96 5.92 5.99
C LEU A 64 -2.75 5.06 4.76
N GLN A 65 -3.82 4.49 4.21
CA GLN A 65 -3.79 3.93 2.86
C GLN A 65 -4.25 5.03 1.89
N THR A 66 -3.34 5.49 1.03
CA THR A 66 -3.57 6.64 0.15
C THR A 66 -3.70 6.21 -1.31
N GLN A 67 -4.58 6.88 -2.07
CA GLN A 67 -4.88 6.54 -3.46
C GLN A 67 -4.98 7.78 -4.34
N PHE A 68 -4.67 7.59 -5.62
CA PHE A 68 -4.79 8.61 -6.67
C PHE A 68 -5.94 8.33 -7.64
N TRP A 69 -6.54 9.42 -8.12
CA TRP A 69 -7.34 9.44 -9.33
C TRP A 69 -6.66 10.30 -10.41
N ASP A 70 -5.76 9.68 -11.15
CA ASP A 70 -5.18 10.27 -12.35
C ASP A 70 -6.06 10.07 -13.58
N THR A 71 -5.98 11.03 -14.51
CA THR A 71 -6.65 10.97 -15.81
C THR A 71 -5.71 10.64 -16.97
N TYR A 72 -4.39 10.66 -16.73
CA TYR A 72 -3.33 10.32 -17.67
C TYR A 72 -2.04 9.96 -16.89
N THR A 73 -1.08 9.31 -17.56
CA THR A 73 0.20 8.91 -16.95
C THR A 73 1.36 9.77 -17.43
N GLY A 74 1.30 10.35 -18.63
CA GLY A 74 2.43 11.06 -19.25
C GLY A 74 3.49 10.13 -19.85
N LEU A 75 3.38 8.81 -19.61
CA LEU A 75 4.22 7.75 -20.16
C LEU A 75 3.39 6.72 -20.96
N GLU A 76 2.26 7.15 -21.55
CA GLU A 76 1.42 6.28 -22.38
C GLU A 76 2.20 5.70 -23.56
N HIS A 77 3.15 6.46 -24.10
CA HIS A 77 4.03 6.04 -25.18
C HIS A 77 4.99 4.91 -24.79
N GLU A 78 5.22 4.70 -23.49
CA GLU A 78 5.98 3.57 -22.92
C GLU A 78 5.06 2.42 -22.47
N GLY A 79 3.75 2.55 -22.65
CA GLY A 79 2.76 1.53 -22.25
C GLY A 79 2.36 1.58 -20.77
N GLN A 80 2.80 2.61 -20.03
CA GLN A 80 2.33 2.88 -18.67
C GLN A 80 0.91 3.45 -18.73
N LEU A 81 -0.06 2.64 -18.30
CA LEU A 81 -1.49 2.94 -18.41
C LEU A 81 -2.19 2.69 -17.08
N LEU A 82 -3.28 3.42 -16.85
CA LEU A 82 -4.07 3.38 -15.62
C LEU A 82 -5.09 2.21 -15.65
N PRO A 83 -5.43 1.62 -14.50
CA PRO A 83 -6.34 0.47 -14.43
C PRO A 83 -7.80 0.91 -14.57
N LYS A 84 -8.47 0.55 -15.67
CA LYS A 84 -9.89 0.89 -15.89
C LYS A 84 -10.74 0.38 -14.73
N GLY A 85 -11.64 1.22 -14.23
CA GLY A 85 -12.54 0.87 -13.13
C GLY A 85 -11.85 0.74 -11.76
N SER A 86 -10.67 1.34 -11.59
CA SER A 86 -9.96 1.36 -10.31
C SER A 86 -9.20 2.66 -10.10
N TRP A 87 -9.11 3.07 -8.84
CA TRP A 87 -8.14 4.10 -8.40
C TRP A 87 -6.72 3.51 -8.42
N GLY A 88 -5.71 4.38 -8.39
CA GLY A 88 -4.31 3.97 -8.24
C GLY A 88 -3.87 4.01 -6.79
N ILE A 89 -2.85 3.23 -6.44
CA ILE A 89 -2.13 3.33 -5.17
C ILE A 89 -1.28 4.61 -5.19
N HIS A 90 -1.36 5.40 -4.13
CA HIS A 90 -0.36 6.41 -3.80
C HIS A 90 0.65 5.79 -2.84
N GLY A 91 0.22 5.32 -1.67
CA GLY A 91 1.11 4.69 -0.71
C GLY A 91 0.44 4.11 0.54
N LEU A 92 1.29 3.82 1.53
CA LEU A 92 0.91 3.41 2.88
C LEU A 92 1.80 4.21 3.86
N TRP A 93 1.21 5.17 4.57
CA TRP A 93 1.98 6.15 5.33
C TRP A 93 1.78 5.99 6.83
N PRO A 94 2.88 5.88 7.60
CA PRO A 94 2.81 5.78 9.04
C PRO A 94 2.89 7.17 9.68
N ASP A 95 1.74 7.77 9.96
CA ASP A 95 1.65 9.00 10.73
C ASP A 95 1.75 8.71 12.24
N ASN A 96 2.24 9.69 12.98
CA ASN A 96 2.17 9.68 14.44
C ASN A 96 0.73 9.75 14.92
N CYS A 97 0.48 9.27 16.13
CA CYS A 97 -0.87 9.22 16.71
C CYS A 97 -1.52 10.59 16.90
N ASP A 98 -0.74 11.67 16.85
CA ASP A 98 -1.22 13.06 16.91
C ASP A 98 -1.50 13.67 15.52
N GLY A 99 -1.29 12.90 14.44
CA GLY A 99 -1.44 13.34 13.05
C GLY A 99 -0.22 14.07 12.48
N SER A 100 0.87 14.23 13.23
CA SER A 100 2.16 14.59 12.64
C SER A 100 2.77 13.39 11.91
N PHE A 101 3.82 13.60 11.12
CA PHE A 101 4.50 12.51 10.43
C PHE A 101 6.00 12.77 10.34
N ASP A 102 6.75 11.68 10.30
CA ASP A 102 8.18 11.69 10.02
C ASP A 102 8.44 11.27 8.56
N GLN A 103 9.63 11.55 8.05
CA GLN A 103 9.98 11.23 6.66
C GLN A 103 11.47 10.93 6.53
N TYR A 104 11.80 9.94 5.70
CA TYR A 104 13.18 9.52 5.43
C TYR A 104 13.98 9.18 6.71
N CYS A 105 13.43 8.32 7.56
CA CYS A 105 13.96 8.08 8.91
C CYS A 105 15.18 7.13 8.97
N ASP A 106 15.48 6.42 7.87
CA ASP A 106 16.65 5.53 7.78
C ASP A 106 17.34 5.62 6.41
N PHE A 107 18.46 6.35 6.36
CA PHE A 107 19.25 6.52 5.13
C PHE A 107 20.00 5.25 4.71
N SER A 108 20.17 4.26 5.60
CA SER A 108 20.81 2.99 5.24
C SER A 108 19.89 2.08 4.40
N ARG A 109 18.58 2.36 4.42
CA ARG A 109 17.53 1.67 3.67
C ARG A 109 16.80 2.61 2.70
N GLN A 110 17.43 3.72 2.33
CA GLN A 110 16.90 4.67 1.36
C GLN A 110 17.25 4.19 -0.06
N PHE A 111 16.26 4.18 -0.95
CA PHE A 111 16.38 3.76 -2.36
C PHE A 111 15.86 4.81 -3.36
N ASP A 112 15.35 5.94 -2.88
CA ASP A 112 14.72 6.98 -3.70
C ASP A 112 15.78 7.76 -4.53
N PRO A 113 15.71 7.71 -5.87
CA PRO A 113 16.67 8.37 -6.75
C PRO A 113 16.49 9.88 -6.86
N ASP A 114 15.34 10.43 -6.45
CA ASP A 114 15.01 11.86 -6.48
C ASP A 114 14.21 12.29 -5.23
N PRO A 115 14.87 12.41 -4.06
CA PRO A 115 14.19 12.68 -2.80
C PRO A 115 13.38 13.98 -2.80
N SER A 116 12.13 13.90 -2.31
CA SER A 116 11.21 15.03 -2.18
C SER A 116 10.53 15.04 -0.80
N PRO A 117 10.91 15.96 0.10
CA PRO A 117 11.87 17.06 -0.12
C PRO A 117 13.31 16.55 -0.23
N ALA A 118 14.20 17.34 -0.85
CA ALA A 118 15.64 17.02 -0.90
C ALA A 118 16.38 17.36 0.40
N VAL A 119 15.78 18.19 1.25
CA VAL A 119 16.33 18.63 2.54
C VAL A 119 15.21 18.57 3.58
N LEU A 120 15.48 17.91 4.70
CA LEU A 120 14.56 17.79 5.83
C LEU A 120 14.43 19.12 6.60
N PRO A 121 13.37 19.31 7.41
CA PRO A 121 13.17 20.54 8.18
C PRO A 121 14.34 20.93 9.12
N ASP A 122 15.12 19.95 9.57
CA ASP A 122 16.31 20.14 10.40
C ASP A 122 17.57 20.55 9.61
N GLY A 123 17.47 20.64 8.28
CA GLY A 123 18.58 20.95 7.37
C GLY A 123 19.34 19.74 6.86
N THR A 124 18.97 18.52 7.27
CA THR A 124 19.61 17.29 6.79
C THR A 124 19.30 17.08 5.30
N THR A 125 20.36 16.97 4.48
CA THR A 125 20.22 16.68 3.04
C THR A 125 20.03 15.17 2.84
N ILE A 126 19.02 14.80 2.05
CA ILE A 126 18.74 13.39 1.73
C ILE A 126 19.55 13.03 0.47
N PRO A 127 20.48 12.08 0.55
CA PRO A 127 21.30 11.71 -0.60
C PRO A 127 20.46 10.96 -1.64
N PRO A 128 20.48 11.38 -2.93
CA PRO A 128 19.80 10.64 -3.99
C PRO A 128 20.42 9.26 -4.19
N TYR A 129 19.60 8.23 -4.24
CA TYR A 129 20.06 6.87 -4.48
C TYR A 129 20.57 6.69 -5.93
N LYS A 130 21.59 5.84 -6.10
CA LYS A 130 22.23 5.56 -7.40
C LYS A 130 22.38 4.06 -7.69
N GLY A 131 21.80 3.20 -6.85
CA GLY A 131 21.84 1.76 -7.04
C GLY A 131 20.69 1.24 -7.92
N PRO A 132 20.49 -0.09 -7.94
CA PRO A 132 19.41 -0.72 -8.71
C PRO A 132 18.03 -0.37 -8.13
N GLY A 133 17.02 -0.24 -8.99
CA GLY A 133 15.64 0.08 -8.57
C GLY A 133 15.01 -1.01 -7.72
N VAL A 134 14.02 -0.64 -6.91
CA VAL A 134 13.29 -1.54 -6.01
C VAL A 134 12.55 -2.66 -6.73
N ASP A 135 12.24 -2.48 -8.01
CA ASP A 135 11.69 -3.49 -8.91
C ASP A 135 12.62 -4.71 -9.06
N THR A 136 13.94 -4.48 -9.02
CA THR A 136 14.93 -5.57 -9.05
C THR A 136 14.89 -6.41 -7.78
N PHE A 137 14.64 -5.80 -6.61
CA PHE A 137 14.56 -6.51 -5.33
C PHE A 137 13.34 -7.44 -5.31
N ILE A 138 12.20 -6.96 -5.82
CA ILE A 138 10.97 -7.76 -5.94
C ILE A 138 11.22 -8.99 -6.85
N GLN A 139 11.94 -8.81 -7.95
CA GLN A 139 12.30 -9.91 -8.86
C GLN A 139 13.26 -10.92 -8.20
N GLU A 140 14.28 -10.46 -7.49
CA GLU A 140 15.23 -11.32 -6.76
C GLU A 140 14.55 -12.16 -5.67
N PHE A 141 13.49 -11.63 -5.05
CA PHE A 141 12.64 -12.39 -4.13
C PHE A 141 11.69 -13.38 -4.82
N GLY A 142 11.69 -13.46 -6.15
CA GLY A 142 10.81 -14.35 -6.88
C GLY A 142 9.34 -13.94 -6.81
N ARG A 143 9.06 -12.62 -6.78
CA ARG A 143 7.71 -12.05 -6.72
C ARG A 143 7.28 -11.30 -8.00
N PRO A 144 7.35 -11.94 -9.19
CA PRO A 144 6.90 -11.29 -10.43
C PRO A 144 5.39 -10.99 -10.40
N ASP A 145 4.62 -11.71 -9.61
CA ASP A 145 3.20 -11.49 -9.35
C ASP A 145 2.94 -10.14 -8.65
N LEU A 146 3.74 -9.82 -7.62
CA LEU A 146 3.67 -8.53 -6.93
C LEU A 146 4.07 -7.39 -7.87
N LEU A 147 5.15 -7.58 -8.63
CA LEU A 147 5.63 -6.57 -9.57
C LEU A 147 4.61 -6.30 -10.69
N ASP A 148 3.93 -7.33 -11.20
CA ASP A 148 2.85 -7.18 -12.19
C ASP A 148 1.66 -6.40 -11.60
N TYR A 149 1.27 -6.71 -10.36
CA TYR A 149 0.21 -5.97 -9.67
C TYR A 149 0.56 -4.50 -9.46
N MET A 150 1.77 -4.21 -8.97
CA MET A 150 2.24 -2.83 -8.79
C MET A 150 2.29 -2.08 -10.11
N ASN A 151 2.75 -2.70 -11.19
CA ASN A 151 2.71 -2.10 -12.53
C ASN A 151 1.30 -1.85 -13.08
N LYS A 152 0.26 -2.49 -12.52
CA LYS A 152 -1.14 -2.27 -12.87
C LYS A 152 -1.81 -1.19 -12.03
N TYR A 153 -1.49 -1.12 -10.74
CA TYR A 153 -2.26 -0.33 -9.78
C TYR A 153 -1.46 0.77 -9.11
N TRP A 154 -0.14 0.76 -9.11
CA TRP A 154 0.71 1.75 -8.46
C TRP A 154 1.52 2.53 -9.49
N ILE A 155 0.82 3.41 -10.21
CA ILE A 155 1.33 4.12 -11.37
C ILE A 155 1.91 5.47 -10.96
N ASN A 156 3.11 5.78 -11.43
CA ASN A 156 3.73 7.09 -11.29
C ASN A 156 3.30 8.01 -12.45
N GLN A 157 3.03 9.29 -12.18
CA GLN A 157 2.70 10.24 -13.22
C GLN A 157 3.96 10.97 -13.71
N GLY A 158 4.23 10.87 -15.02
CA GLY A 158 5.32 11.58 -15.70
C GLY A 158 6.70 10.93 -15.56
N ALA A 159 6.82 9.84 -14.80
CA ALA A 159 8.09 9.16 -14.54
C ALA A 159 7.89 7.64 -14.34
N PRO A 160 8.96 6.83 -14.38
CA PRO A 160 8.89 5.39 -14.19
C PRO A 160 8.30 5.00 -12.82
N ASN A 161 7.47 3.96 -12.78
CA ASN A 161 6.86 3.50 -11.53
C ASN A 161 7.87 3.16 -10.44
N ARG A 162 9.00 2.53 -10.79
CA ARG A 162 10.04 2.11 -9.83
C ARG A 162 10.62 3.26 -9.02
N ASP A 163 10.69 4.47 -9.59
CA ASP A 163 11.24 5.64 -8.92
C ASP A 163 10.27 6.10 -7.83
N PHE A 164 8.97 6.05 -8.12
CA PHE A 164 7.92 6.35 -7.15
C PHE A 164 7.80 5.28 -6.06
N TRP A 165 7.88 3.99 -6.39
CA TRP A 165 7.89 2.95 -5.37
C TRP A 165 9.09 3.07 -4.43
N ALA A 166 10.23 3.52 -4.95
CA ALA A 166 11.42 3.78 -4.16
C ALA A 166 11.21 5.00 -3.24
N HIS A 167 10.56 6.07 -3.74
CA HIS A 167 10.12 7.21 -2.94
C HIS A 167 9.25 6.76 -1.76
N GLU A 168 8.19 6.00 -2.05
CA GLU A 168 7.20 5.59 -1.06
C GLU A 168 7.81 4.73 0.06
N PHE A 169 8.67 3.77 -0.29
CA PHE A 169 9.39 3.00 0.73
C PHE A 169 10.35 3.89 1.54
N SER A 170 11.20 4.65 0.84
CA SER A 170 12.28 5.42 1.46
C SER A 170 11.77 6.49 2.41
N LYS A 171 10.70 7.17 2.01
CA LYS A 171 10.13 8.30 2.75
C LYS A 171 9.25 7.83 3.89
N HIS A 172 8.42 6.80 3.67
CA HIS A 172 7.37 6.42 4.62
C HIS A 172 7.69 5.14 5.37
N ALA A 173 8.04 4.04 4.69
CA ALA A 173 8.26 2.75 5.34
C ALA A 173 9.46 2.75 6.32
N THR A 174 10.46 3.59 6.06
CA THR A 174 11.61 3.74 6.97
C THR A 174 11.25 4.39 8.31
N CYS A 175 10.07 4.98 8.44
CA CYS A 175 9.60 5.72 9.62
C CYS A 175 8.64 4.95 10.53
N THR A 176 8.44 3.66 10.29
CA THR A 176 7.67 2.78 11.18
C THR A 176 8.47 1.55 11.56
N SER A 177 8.37 1.15 12.82
CA SER A 177 9.22 0.12 13.43
C SER A 177 9.00 -1.29 12.88
N THR A 178 7.80 -1.61 12.41
CA THR A 178 7.45 -2.99 12.04
C THR A 178 8.15 -3.45 10.77
N PHE A 179 8.67 -2.54 9.95
CA PHE A 179 9.53 -2.85 8.80
C PHE A 179 11.02 -2.81 9.13
N ASP A 180 11.43 -2.55 10.38
CA ASP A 180 12.83 -2.56 10.73
C ASP A 180 13.44 -3.95 10.56
N ILE A 181 14.68 -3.99 10.04
CA ILE A 181 15.43 -5.24 9.81
C ILE A 181 15.52 -6.08 11.09
N ALA A 182 15.61 -5.42 12.26
CA ALA A 182 15.65 -6.08 13.56
C ALA A 182 14.43 -6.99 13.80
N CYS A 183 13.27 -6.67 13.23
CA CYS A 183 12.04 -7.44 13.35
C CYS A 183 12.03 -8.73 12.51
N TYR A 184 12.98 -8.92 11.61
CA TYR A 184 13.12 -10.13 10.80
C TYR A 184 14.04 -11.17 11.45
N GLY A 185 14.82 -10.77 12.45
CA GLY A 185 15.72 -11.65 13.19
C GLY A 185 16.93 -12.14 12.36
N PRO A 186 17.59 -13.23 12.80
CA PRO A 186 18.88 -13.65 12.22
C PRO A 186 18.78 -14.19 10.79
N ASP A 187 17.58 -14.58 10.35
CA ASP A 187 17.33 -15.15 9.02
C ASP A 187 16.92 -14.09 7.99
N TYR A 188 17.02 -12.79 8.34
CA TYR A 188 16.73 -11.69 7.43
C TYR A 188 17.47 -11.84 6.10
N LYS A 189 16.71 -11.77 5.01
CA LYS A 189 17.26 -11.67 3.66
C LYS A 189 17.27 -10.20 3.25
N LYS A 190 18.38 -9.74 2.68
CA LYS A 190 18.51 -8.34 2.22
C LYS A 190 17.31 -7.95 1.33
N HIS A 191 16.64 -6.85 1.65
CA HIS A 191 15.41 -6.32 1.02
C HIS A 191 14.11 -7.06 1.32
N GLN A 192 14.10 -7.98 2.28
CA GLN A 192 12.88 -8.67 2.69
C GLN A 192 11.82 -7.70 3.22
N ASP A 193 12.25 -6.69 3.97
CA ASP A 193 11.43 -5.60 4.49
C ASP A 193 10.79 -4.74 3.39
N VAL A 194 11.54 -4.52 2.31
CA VAL A 194 11.07 -3.79 1.14
C VAL A 194 9.94 -4.53 0.44
N VAL A 195 10.11 -5.84 0.23
CA VAL A 195 9.07 -6.68 -0.39
C VAL A 195 7.83 -6.77 0.50
N ASP A 196 8.01 -6.90 1.81
CA ASP A 196 6.91 -6.94 2.77
C ASP A 196 6.14 -5.63 2.84
N PHE A 197 6.80 -4.48 2.71
CA PHE A 197 6.14 -3.18 2.61
C PHE A 197 5.20 -3.12 1.42
N TYR A 198 5.67 -3.49 0.22
CA TYR A 198 4.83 -3.48 -0.97
C TYR A 198 3.65 -4.45 -0.87
N LEU A 199 3.84 -5.61 -0.24
CA LEU A 199 2.72 -6.52 0.06
C LEU A 199 1.72 -5.92 1.04
N ALA A 200 2.19 -5.22 2.07
CA ALA A 200 1.33 -4.52 3.01
C ALA A 200 0.50 -3.43 2.32
N VAL A 201 1.12 -2.62 1.45
CA VAL A 201 0.44 -1.59 0.67
C VAL A 201 -0.64 -2.20 -0.23
N VAL A 202 -0.30 -3.26 -0.98
CA VAL A 202 -1.26 -3.95 -1.85
C VAL A 202 -2.44 -4.51 -1.04
N ARG A 203 -2.17 -5.17 0.08
CA ARG A 203 -3.21 -5.72 0.96
C ARG A 203 -4.11 -4.62 1.52
N ALA A 204 -3.54 -3.49 1.92
CA ALA A 204 -4.30 -2.35 2.41
C ALA A 204 -5.16 -1.74 1.30
N PHE A 205 -4.61 -1.52 0.11
CA PHE A 205 -5.32 -0.98 -1.04
C PHE A 205 -6.53 -1.85 -1.44
N GLN A 206 -6.37 -3.18 -1.44
CA GLN A 206 -7.45 -4.11 -1.74
C GLN A 206 -8.64 -4.03 -0.77
N LYS A 207 -8.45 -3.51 0.44
CA LYS A 207 -9.56 -3.25 1.38
C LYS A 207 -10.43 -2.06 1.00
N TYR A 208 -9.93 -1.16 0.15
CA TYR A 208 -10.61 0.08 -0.21
C TYR A 208 -10.75 0.20 -1.74
N PRO A 209 -11.67 -0.56 -2.36
CA PRO A 209 -11.93 -0.46 -3.80
C PRO A 209 -12.73 0.82 -4.12
N THR A 210 -12.09 1.99 -4.02
CA THR A 210 -12.71 3.33 -4.06
C THR A 210 -13.63 3.54 -5.25
N TYR A 211 -13.20 3.12 -6.44
CA TYR A 211 -14.02 3.19 -7.64
C TYR A 211 -15.38 2.50 -7.44
N ASN A 212 -15.36 1.27 -6.93
CA ASN A 212 -16.57 0.45 -6.72
C ASN A 212 -17.44 1.02 -5.60
N MET A 213 -16.82 1.53 -4.52
CA MET A 213 -17.55 2.16 -3.42
C MET A 213 -18.32 3.41 -3.86
N LEU A 214 -17.69 4.26 -4.68
CA LEU A 214 -18.34 5.41 -5.30
C LEU A 214 -19.43 4.98 -6.30
N ALA A 215 -19.12 4.02 -7.18
CA ALA A 215 -20.03 3.54 -8.20
C ALA A 215 -21.31 2.90 -7.61
N ALA A 216 -21.19 2.19 -6.49
CA ALA A 216 -22.34 1.64 -5.75
C ALA A 216 -23.32 2.72 -5.27
N SER A 217 -22.86 3.96 -5.13
CA SER A 217 -23.68 5.14 -4.78
C SER A 217 -24.07 5.98 -6.00
N GLY A 218 -23.87 5.48 -7.21
CA GLY A 218 -24.15 6.21 -8.45
C GLY A 218 -23.13 7.32 -8.78
N ILE A 219 -21.98 7.33 -8.11
CA ILE A 219 -20.89 8.27 -8.36
C ILE A 219 -19.89 7.62 -9.30
N SER A 220 -19.69 8.18 -10.48
CA SER A 220 -18.80 7.63 -11.50
C SER A 220 -18.05 8.76 -12.19
N PRO A 221 -16.89 8.48 -12.80
CA PRO A 221 -16.17 9.49 -13.56
C PRO A 221 -17.07 10.10 -14.64
N SER A 222 -17.03 11.42 -14.78
CA SER A 222 -17.87 12.16 -15.73
C SER A 222 -17.24 13.48 -16.13
N ASN A 223 -17.27 13.76 -17.44
CA ASN A 223 -16.90 15.06 -18.00
C ASN A 223 -18.08 16.06 -18.07
N LYS A 224 -19.23 15.70 -17.47
CA LYS A 224 -20.50 16.45 -17.62
C LYS A 224 -21.17 16.80 -16.29
N THR A 225 -20.83 16.09 -15.22
CA THR A 225 -21.49 16.22 -13.92
C THR A 225 -20.46 16.34 -12.83
N THR A 226 -20.83 17.05 -11.77
CA THR A 226 -20.03 17.22 -10.55
C THR A 226 -20.75 16.61 -9.36
N TYR A 227 -20.01 16.41 -8.27
CA TYR A 227 -20.51 15.93 -6.99
C TYR A 227 -20.22 16.95 -5.88
N THR A 228 -20.97 16.91 -4.78
CA THR A 228 -20.58 17.67 -3.58
C THR A 228 -19.59 16.86 -2.74
N LEU A 229 -18.82 17.54 -1.88
CA LEU A 229 -17.95 16.87 -0.92
C LEU A 229 -18.72 15.90 -0.03
N ASP A 230 -19.89 16.34 0.45
CA ASP A 230 -20.78 15.54 1.30
C ASP A 230 -21.27 14.25 0.60
N GLN A 231 -21.60 14.32 -0.69
CA GLN A 231 -21.98 13.14 -1.46
C GLN A 231 -20.84 12.12 -1.55
N LEU A 232 -19.61 12.59 -1.82
CA LEU A 232 -18.43 11.73 -1.93
C LEU A 232 -18.08 11.09 -0.58
N GLN A 233 -18.02 11.88 0.50
CA GLN A 233 -17.69 11.38 1.83
C GLN A 233 -18.77 10.44 2.38
N THR A 234 -20.06 10.75 2.15
CA THR A 234 -21.17 9.89 2.57
C THR A 234 -21.13 8.55 1.84
N ALA A 235 -20.87 8.54 0.53
CA ALA A 235 -20.76 7.31 -0.25
C ALA A 235 -19.65 6.40 0.26
N LEU A 236 -18.48 6.97 0.55
CA LEU A 236 -17.33 6.21 1.06
C LEU A 236 -17.56 5.74 2.50
N LYS A 237 -18.05 6.62 3.39
CA LYS A 237 -18.37 6.27 4.78
C LYS A 237 -19.38 5.13 4.87
N ALA A 238 -20.37 5.08 3.98
CA ALA A 238 -21.37 4.02 3.96
C ALA A 238 -20.74 2.63 3.71
N GLN A 239 -19.59 2.55 3.06
CA GLN A 239 -18.89 1.30 2.76
C GLN A 239 -17.80 0.97 3.78
N THR A 240 -17.12 1.98 4.30
CA THR A 240 -15.94 1.80 5.19
C THR A 240 -16.27 1.95 6.67
N GLY A 241 -17.39 2.58 7.02
CA GLY A 241 -17.74 3.00 8.38
C GLY A 241 -17.10 4.31 8.83
N SER A 242 -16.21 4.89 8.03
CA SER A 242 -15.40 6.07 8.40
C SER A 242 -15.27 7.08 7.27
N ILE A 243 -15.19 8.36 7.62
CA ILE A 243 -15.02 9.47 6.68
C ILE A 243 -13.56 9.55 6.24
N PRO A 244 -13.21 9.26 4.98
CA PRO A 244 -11.84 9.45 4.51
C PRO A 244 -11.53 10.93 4.26
N TYR A 245 -10.24 11.25 4.17
CA TYR A 245 -9.80 12.50 3.56
C TYR A 245 -10.05 12.44 2.05
N LEU A 246 -10.45 13.56 1.46
CA LEU A 246 -10.52 13.73 0.01
C LEU A 246 -9.66 14.94 -0.37
N GLY A 247 -8.70 14.68 -1.27
CA GLY A 247 -7.82 15.70 -1.80
C GLY A 247 -8.33 16.18 -3.16
N CYS A 248 -8.46 17.50 -3.31
CA CYS A 248 -8.79 18.11 -4.58
C CYS A 248 -7.77 19.18 -4.99
N GLY A 249 -7.46 19.17 -6.28
CA GLY A 249 -6.70 20.21 -6.95
C GLY A 249 -7.56 21.10 -7.83
N GLY A 250 -6.91 21.71 -8.82
CA GLY A 250 -7.55 22.66 -9.73
C GLY A 250 -7.94 23.98 -9.05
N LYS A 251 -8.67 24.81 -9.78
CA LYS A 251 -9.14 26.09 -9.24
C LYS A 251 -10.14 25.83 -8.12
N ASN A 252 -9.92 26.45 -6.95
CA ASN A 252 -10.80 26.36 -5.77
C ASN A 252 -11.03 24.94 -5.23
N GLY A 253 -10.14 23.97 -5.48
CA GLY A 253 -10.29 22.60 -4.95
C GLY A 253 -11.45 21.84 -5.59
N THR A 254 -11.66 22.01 -6.89
CA THR A 254 -12.82 21.45 -7.62
C THR A 254 -12.51 20.20 -8.43
N ILE A 255 -11.28 19.67 -8.38
CA ILE A 255 -10.91 18.46 -9.14
C ILE A 255 -10.47 17.39 -8.15
N LEU A 256 -11.23 16.31 -8.03
CA LEU A 256 -10.91 15.18 -7.15
C LEU A 256 -9.64 14.48 -7.63
N GLN A 257 -8.67 14.31 -6.73
CA GLN A 257 -7.34 13.75 -7.03
C GLN A 257 -6.93 12.65 -6.06
N GLU A 258 -7.30 12.74 -4.78
CA GLU A 258 -6.83 11.82 -3.76
C GLU A 258 -7.92 11.37 -2.80
N VAL A 259 -7.74 10.17 -2.24
CA VAL A 259 -8.47 9.69 -1.06
C VAL A 259 -7.51 9.03 -0.10
N TRP A 260 -7.60 9.34 1.19
CA TRP A 260 -6.78 8.72 2.24
C TRP A 260 -7.68 8.07 3.29
N TYR A 261 -7.44 6.77 3.55
CA TYR A 261 -8.13 5.98 4.55
C TYR A 261 -7.25 5.83 5.79
N PHE A 262 -7.71 6.38 6.91
CA PHE A 262 -6.98 6.39 8.18
C PHE A 262 -7.27 5.14 8.98
N ASN A 263 -6.24 4.53 9.55
CA ASN A 263 -6.37 3.27 10.27
C ASN A 263 -5.48 3.20 11.50
N HIS A 264 -5.98 2.54 12.53
CA HIS A 264 -5.10 1.86 13.48
C HIS A 264 -4.87 0.42 13.04
N VAL A 265 -3.71 -0.14 13.43
CA VAL A 265 -3.24 -1.47 13.05
C VAL A 265 -3.25 -2.38 14.27
N LEU A 266 -3.85 -3.57 14.15
CA LEU A 266 -3.74 -4.62 15.16
C LEU A 266 -2.56 -5.52 14.81
N GLY A 267 -1.51 -5.50 15.65
CA GLY A 267 -0.25 -6.15 15.32
C GLY A 267 0.55 -5.30 14.34
N THR A 268 0.96 -5.88 13.21
CA THR A 268 1.82 -5.21 12.21
C THR A 268 1.13 -4.99 10.87
N GLU A 269 1.60 -3.98 10.13
CA GLU A 269 1.10 -3.58 8.82
C GLU A 269 1.13 -4.77 7.82
N GLN A 270 2.14 -5.62 7.92
CA GLN A 270 2.33 -6.80 7.07
C GLN A 270 1.20 -7.83 7.15
N PHE A 271 0.32 -7.79 8.16
CA PHE A 271 -0.85 -8.67 8.25
C PHE A 271 -2.16 -7.97 7.89
N GLY A 272 -2.15 -6.64 7.73
CA GLY A 272 -3.27 -5.85 7.24
C GLY A 272 -4.52 -5.88 8.12
N GLN A 273 -4.40 -6.06 9.43
CA GLN A 273 -5.53 -5.91 10.35
C GLN A 273 -5.75 -4.43 10.67
N LEU A 274 -6.61 -3.79 9.88
CA LEU A 274 -6.86 -2.35 9.90
C LEU A 274 -8.22 -2.06 10.52
N LYS A 275 -8.26 -1.08 11.44
CA LYS A 275 -9.49 -0.48 11.98
C LYS A 275 -9.61 0.93 11.41
N GLY A 276 -10.62 1.14 10.56
CA GLY A 276 -10.90 2.43 9.94
C GLY A 276 -11.29 3.51 10.96
N LEU A 277 -10.84 4.73 10.69
CA LEU A 277 -11.09 5.93 11.49
C LEU A 277 -11.56 7.07 10.60
N ASP A 278 -12.36 7.98 11.18
CA ASP A 278 -12.62 9.26 10.53
C ASP A 278 -11.29 10.01 10.37
N SER A 279 -11.11 10.67 9.22
CA SER A 279 -9.91 11.45 8.90
C SER A 279 -9.59 12.45 10.00
N THR A 280 -8.31 12.52 10.38
CA THR A 280 -7.78 13.56 11.28
C THR A 280 -7.38 14.83 10.51
N THR A 281 -7.44 14.80 9.18
CA THR A 281 -7.10 15.91 8.28
C THR A 281 -8.33 16.43 7.55
N GLU A 282 -8.45 17.76 7.43
CA GLU A 282 -9.52 18.40 6.66
C GLU A 282 -9.33 18.23 5.14
N SER A 283 -10.42 17.99 4.42
CA SER A 283 -10.42 17.89 2.95
C SER A 283 -9.98 19.20 2.29
N THR A 284 -9.25 19.10 1.17
CA THR A 284 -8.89 20.26 0.33
C THR A 284 -9.93 20.55 -0.76
N CYS A 285 -11.01 19.77 -0.81
CA CYS A 285 -12.09 19.93 -1.78
C CYS A 285 -13.03 21.07 -1.44
N SER A 286 -13.57 21.71 -2.48
CA SER A 286 -14.56 22.77 -2.35
C SER A 286 -15.80 22.27 -1.59
N THR A 287 -16.25 23.08 -0.62
CA THR A 287 -17.50 22.86 0.12
C THR A 287 -18.68 23.62 -0.50
N THR A 288 -18.42 24.49 -1.48
CA THR A 288 -19.42 25.40 -2.06
C THR A 288 -19.59 25.21 -3.56
N GLU A 289 -18.59 24.67 -4.26
CA GLU A 289 -18.61 24.38 -5.68
C GLU A 289 -18.72 22.88 -5.95
N GLY A 290 -19.13 22.52 -7.17
CA GLY A 290 -19.16 21.13 -7.61
C GLY A 290 -17.74 20.59 -7.84
N ILE A 291 -17.50 19.36 -7.36
CA ILE A 291 -16.25 18.62 -7.52
C ILE A 291 -16.34 17.74 -8.76
N TRP A 292 -15.38 17.90 -9.66
CA TRP A 292 -15.16 17.08 -10.83
C TRP A 292 -14.44 15.79 -10.46
N TYR A 293 -15.07 14.67 -10.79
CA TYR A 293 -14.44 13.36 -10.83
C TYR A 293 -14.34 12.99 -12.30
N TYR A 294 -13.25 13.38 -12.97
CA TYR A 294 -13.17 13.34 -14.43
C TYR A 294 -12.97 11.92 -14.98
N GLU A 295 -13.51 11.67 -16.18
CA GLU A 295 -13.17 10.48 -16.95
C GLU A 295 -11.68 10.49 -17.31
N ARG A 296 -11.06 9.31 -17.36
CA ARG A 296 -9.68 9.21 -17.83
C ARG A 296 -9.60 9.45 -19.33
N THR A 297 -8.44 9.92 -19.79
CA THR A 297 -8.14 10.00 -21.21
C THR A 297 -8.24 8.59 -21.81
N PRO A 298 -9.01 8.37 -22.90
CA PRO A 298 -9.24 7.02 -23.42
C PRO A 298 -7.97 6.23 -23.79
N THR A 299 -6.89 6.92 -24.16
CA THR A 299 -5.59 6.32 -24.49
C THR A 299 -4.71 6.04 -23.28
N SER A 300 -5.13 6.46 -22.08
CA SER A 300 -4.36 6.38 -20.84
C SER A 300 -4.86 5.30 -19.88
N GLU A 301 -5.85 4.48 -20.29
CA GLU A 301 -6.38 3.39 -19.48
C GLU A 301 -6.28 2.03 -20.18
N ARG A 302 -6.23 0.96 -19.38
CA ARG A 302 -6.28 -0.42 -19.85
C ARG A 302 -7.19 -1.28 -18.98
N ASN A 303 -7.75 -2.33 -19.57
CA ASN A 303 -8.36 -3.40 -18.77
C ASN A 303 -7.26 -4.14 -18.00
N VAL A 304 -7.55 -4.43 -16.74
CA VAL A 304 -6.69 -5.21 -15.86
C VAL A 304 -7.45 -6.46 -15.45
N PHE A 305 -6.76 -7.60 -15.50
CA PHE A 305 -7.27 -8.87 -15.00
C PHE A 305 -6.37 -9.30 -13.85
N ASP A 306 -6.99 -9.57 -12.71
CA ASP A 306 -6.28 -9.91 -11.48
C ASP A 306 -6.11 -11.43 -11.38
N LEU A 307 -4.92 -11.85 -10.95
CA LEU A 307 -4.57 -13.25 -10.68
C LEU A 307 -4.01 -13.43 -9.25
N LEU A 308 -4.20 -12.43 -8.37
CA LEU A 308 -3.72 -12.43 -6.99
C LEU A 308 -4.85 -12.64 -5.99
#